data_AF-A0A7V6PDY8-F1
#
_entry.id   AF-A0A7V6PDY8-F1
#
_cell.length_a   1.000
_cell.length_b   1.000
_cell.length_c   1.000
_cell.angle_alpha   90.00
_cell.angle_beta   90.00
_cell.angle_gamma   90.00
#
_symmetry.space_group_name_H-M   'P 1'
#
loop_
_entity.id
_entity.type
_entity.pdbx_description
1 polymer ?
#
loop_
_entity_poly.entity_id
_entity_poly.type
_entity_poly.pdbx_seq_one_letter_code
_entity_poly.pdbx_strand_id
1 'polypeptide(L)' 'FAHCKFIGFTAGAMPLLAKAGIEPDMDEGLISLDNEKAASEFVTSCRKLRLWARENAVKL' A
#
# COMPACT_ATOMS: atom_id res chain seq x y z
N PHE A 1 -3.47 -5.27 3.46
CA PHE A 1 -2.89 -4.38 4.47
C PHE A 1 -2.34 -5.18 5.65
N ALA A 2 -3.20 -5.92 6.37
CA ALA A 2 -2.87 -6.72 7.55
C ALA A 2 -1.65 -7.66 7.40
N HIS A 3 -1.47 -8.30 6.24
CA HIS A 3 -0.32 -9.20 6.00
C HIS A 3 0.97 -8.46 5.58
N CYS A 4 1.09 -7.17 5.94
CA CYS A 4 2.23 -6.31 5.66
C CYS A 4 2.66 -6.24 4.18
N LYS A 5 1.76 -6.52 3.23
CA LYS A 5 2.06 -6.41 1.79
C LYS A 5 2.02 -4.96 1.33
N PHE A 6 2.91 -4.59 0.42
CA PHE A 6 2.76 -3.37 -0.38
C PHE A 6 1.49 -3.48 -1.24
N ILE A 7 0.80 -2.36 -1.44
CA ILE A 7 -0.43 -2.29 -2.23
C ILE A 7 -0.28 -1.11 -3.20
N GLY A 8 -0.19 -1.42 -4.49
CA GLY A 8 -0.36 -0.44 -5.55
C GLY A 8 -1.85 -0.26 -5.84
N PHE A 9 -2.31 0.98 -6.00
CA PHE A 9 -3.73 1.27 -6.24
C PHE A 9 -3.92 2.42 -7.22
N THR A 10 -5.09 2.46 -7.88
CA THR A 10 -5.52 3.61 -8.68
C THR A 10 -6.66 4.34 -7.98
N ALA A 11 -7.01 5.55 -8.43
CA ALA A 11 -8.12 6.32 -7.86
C ALA A 11 -9.45 5.53 -7.81
N GLY A 12 -9.68 4.60 -8.75
CA GLY A 12 -10.87 3.74 -8.77
C GLY A 12 -10.96 2.77 -7.58
N ALA A 13 -9.85 2.48 -6.90
CA ALA A 13 -9.82 1.61 -5.71
C ALA A 13 -10.06 2.36 -4.39
N MET A 14 -10.13 3.70 -4.40
CA MET A 14 -10.34 4.50 -3.19
C MET A 14 -11.56 4.08 -2.37
N PRO A 15 -12.74 3.79 -2.96
CA PRO A 15 -13.89 3.32 -2.18
C PRO A 15 -13.64 1.98 -1.46
N LEU A 16 -12.84 1.08 -2.04
CA LEU A 16 -12.46 -0.19 -1.43
C LEU A 16 -11.51 0.04 -0.23
N LEU A 17 -10.53 0.91 -0.39
CA LEU A 17 -9.58 1.25 0.68
C LEU A 17 -10.29 1.91 1.87
N ALA A 18 -11.18 2.87 1.59
CA ALA A 18 -12.01 3.51 2.61
C ALA A 18 -12.89 2.50 3.36
N LYS A 19 -13.54 1.57 2.64
CA LYS A 19 -14.33 0.49 3.27
C LYS A 19 -13.49 -0.47 4.12
N ALA A 20 -12.21 -0.63 3.79
CA ALA A 20 -11.26 -1.39 4.58
C ALA A 20 -10.65 -0.59 5.75
N GLY A 21 -11.02 0.68 5.94
CA GLY A 21 -10.45 1.56 6.96
C GLY A 21 -8.98 1.93 6.71
N ILE A 22 -8.56 1.96 5.45
CA ILE A 22 -7.18 2.26 5.03
C ILE A 22 -7.15 3.69 4.47
N GLU A 23 -6.35 4.55 5.11
CA GLU A 23 -6.03 5.91 4.64
C GLU A 23 -4.67 5.89 3.92
N PRO A 24 -4.62 5.98 2.57
CA PRO A 24 -3.38 5.78 1.81
C PRO A 24 -2.28 6.77 2.15
N ASP A 25 -2.61 8.04 2.37
CA ASP A 25 -1.63 9.11 2.63
C ASP A 25 -0.91 8.96 3.98
N MET A 26 -1.41 8.08 4.85
CA MET A 26 -0.84 7.79 6.16
C MET A 26 0.05 6.53 6.16
N ASP A 27 0.26 5.89 5.00
CA ASP A 27 0.96 4.61 4.92
C ASP A 27 1.93 4.50 3.74
N GLU A 28 3.23 4.35 4.04
CA GLU A 28 4.31 4.30 3.04
C GLU A 28 4.28 3.07 2.10
N GLY A 29 3.45 2.06 2.40
CA GLY A 29 3.27 0.88 1.57
C GLY A 29 1.99 0.88 0.75
N LEU A 30 1.22 1.98 0.78
CA LEU A 30 0.14 2.29 -0.14
C LEU A 30 0.71 3.22 -1.22
N ILE A 31 0.80 2.72 -2.46
CA ILE A 31 1.47 3.43 -3.55
C ILE A 31 0.45 3.72 -4.64
N SER A 32 0.20 5.02 -4.88
CA SER A 32 -0.65 5.46 -5.99
C SER A 32 0.01 5.13 -7.33
N LEU A 33 -0.72 4.50 -8.23
CA LEU A 33 -0.30 4.14 -9.59
C LEU A 33 -0.89 5.15 -10.60
N ASP A 34 -0.61 6.44 -10.39
CA ASP A 34 -1.19 7.55 -11.14
C ASP A 34 -0.27 8.13 -12.22
N ASN A 35 0.97 7.65 -12.29
CA ASN A 35 1.96 8.12 -13.26
C ASN A 35 2.84 6.98 -13.79
N GLU A 36 3.57 7.25 -14.86
CA GLU A 36 4.38 6.26 -15.58
C GLU A 36 5.49 5.61 -14.73
N LYS A 37 6.02 6.33 -13.73
CA LYS A 37 7.12 5.82 -12.87
C LYS A 37 6.61 4.99 -11.70
N ALA A 38 5.38 5.22 -11.26
CA ALA A 38 4.80 4.61 -10.06
C ALA A 38 4.82 3.08 -10.10
N ALA A 39 4.61 2.46 -11.26
CA ALA A 39 4.67 1.00 -11.40
C ALA A 39 6.08 0.45 -11.10
N SER A 40 7.12 1.12 -11.59
CA SER A 40 8.52 0.74 -11.32
C SER A 40 8.90 0.94 -9.85
N GLU A 41 8.43 2.03 -9.24
CA GLU A 41 8.63 2.33 -7.82
C GLU A 41 7.92 1.31 -6.93
N PHE A 42 6.67 0.94 -7.25
CA PHE A 42 5.93 -0.11 -6.56
C PHE A 42 6.66 -1.45 -6.60
N VAL A 43 7.13 -1.87 -7.78
CA VAL A 43 7.91 -3.13 -7.92
C VAL A 43 9.22 -3.06 -7.15
N THR A 44 9.89 -1.90 -7.13
CA THR A 44 11.11 -1.69 -6.36
C THR A 44 10.85 -1.80 -4.85
N SER A 45 9.76 -1.19 -4.35
CA SER A 45 9.33 -1.34 -2.95
C SER A 45 9.03 -2.78 -2.59
N CYS A 46 8.40 -3.54 -3.49
CA CYS A 46 8.12 -4.97 -3.29
C CYS A 46 9.37 -5.83 -3.07
N ARG A 47 10.58 -5.38 -3.47
CA ARG A 47 11.85 -6.10 -3.19
C ARG A 47 12.15 -6.21 -1.69
N LYS A 48 11.57 -5.35 -0.86
CA LYS A 48 11.62 -5.44 0.61
C LYS A 48 10.78 -6.59 1.17
N LEU A 49 10.04 -7.32 0.32
CA LEU A 49 9.12 -8.43 0.62
C LEU A 49 7.87 -8.03 1.41
N ARG A 50 7.99 -7.24 2.46
CA ARG A 50 6.90 -6.71 3.30
C ARG A 50 7.22 -5.31 3.80
N LEU A 51 6.20 -4.59 4.22
CA LEU A 51 6.32 -3.38 5.01
C LEU A 51 6.22 -3.73 6.50
N TRP A 52 7.36 -4.06 7.10
CA TRP A 52 7.44 -4.51 8.50
C TRP A 52 7.05 -3.43 9.52
N ALA A 53 7.10 -2.15 9.15
CA ALA A 53 6.63 -1.06 10.01
C ALA A 53 5.15 -1.22 10.43
N ARG A 54 4.32 -1.92 9.63
CA ARG A 54 2.93 -2.20 9.98
C ARG A 54 2.75 -3.32 11.01
N GLU A 55 3.73 -4.19 11.20
CA GLU A 55 3.58 -5.43 11.96
C GLU A 55 3.08 -5.20 13.40
N ASN A 56 3.62 -4.19 14.08
CA ASN A 56 3.19 -3.84 15.44
C ASN A 56 1.82 -3.15 15.49
N ALA A 57 1.37 -2.55 14.38
CA ALA A 57 0.12 -1.82 14.29
C ALA A 57 -1.06 -2.71 13.84
N VAL A 58 -0.78 -3.81 13.15
CA VAL A 58 -1.79 -4.77 12.70
C VAL A 58 -1.96 -5.86 13.76
N LYS A 59 -3.18 -6.00 14.30
CA LYS A 59 -3.51 -7.13 15.19
C LYS A 59 -3.78 -8.36 14.33
N LEU A 60 -3.21 -9.51 14.71
CA LEU A 60 -3.62 -10.84 14.22
C LEU A 60 -4.96 -11.23 14.83
#